data_AF-A0A523EEP6-F1
#
_entry.id   AF-A0A523EEP6-F1
#
_cell.length_a   1.000
_cell.length_b   1.000
_cell.length_c   1.000
_cell.angle_alpha   90.00
_cell.angle_beta   90.00
_cell.angle_gamma   90.00
#
_symmetry.space_group_name_H-M   'P 1'
#
loop_
_entity.id
_entity.type
_entity.pdbx_description
1 polymer ?
#
loop_
_entity_poly.entity_id
_entity_poly.type
_entity_poly.pdbx_seq_one_letter_code
_entity_poly.pdbx_strand_id
1 'polypeptide(L)'
;MDCARNFGPFEGKTWINCSHQGALPPVAVEAVEEAIRWKQAPFNLTSDRFTEVPAVLRQTLARLIGADQKDIVLANSASYGLHLPNDTPR
;
A
#
# COMPACT_ATOMS: atom_id res chain seq x y z
N MET A 1 -13.11 0.67 17.73
CA MET A 1 -13.44 1.40 16.49
C MET A 1 -14.24 0.47 15.59
N ASP A 2 -15.34 0.95 15.01
CA ASP A 2 -16.10 0.20 14.02
C ASP A 2 -15.46 0.40 12.64
N CYS A 3 -14.51 -0.47 12.29
CA CYS A 3 -13.76 -0.38 11.04
C CYS A 3 -14.61 -0.72 9.81
N ALA A 4 -15.75 -1.42 9.98
CA ALA A 4 -16.58 -1.88 8.87
C ALA A 4 -17.19 -0.72 8.07
N ARG A 5 -17.48 0.40 8.73
CA ARG A 5 -18.00 1.63 8.10
C ARG A 5 -17.04 2.29 7.12
N ASN A 6 -15.76 1.92 7.14
CA ASN A 6 -14.74 2.45 6.25
C ASN A 6 -14.62 1.64 4.94
N PHE A 7 -15.52 0.68 4.69
CA PHE A 7 -15.50 -0.15 3.49
C PHE A 7 -16.90 -0.23 2.86
N GLY A 8 -16.96 -0.43 1.55
CA GLY A 8 -18.20 -0.43 0.79
C GLY A 8 -18.68 0.99 0.43
N PRO A 9 -19.96 1.16 0.03
CA PRO A 9 -21.02 0.14 -0.01
C PRO A 9 -20.76 -0.96 -1.05
N PHE A 10 -21.15 -2.20 -0.75
CA PHE A 10 -21.01 -3.35 -1.65
C PHE A 10 -22.25 -3.61 -2.50
N GLU A 11 -23.10 -2.59 -2.72
CA GLU A 11 -24.32 -2.67 -3.54
C GLU A 11 -25.22 -3.87 -3.19
N GLY A 12 -25.48 -4.09 -1.90
CA GLY A 12 -26.30 -5.20 -1.40
C GLY A 12 -25.62 -6.57 -1.43
N LYS A 13 -24.36 -6.67 -1.83
CA LYS A 13 -23.59 -7.93 -1.84
C LYS A 13 -22.83 -8.10 -0.52
N THR A 14 -22.63 -9.35 -0.10
CA THR A 14 -21.76 -9.68 1.05
C THR A 14 -20.38 -10.05 0.55
N TRP A 15 -19.35 -9.35 1.01
CA TRP A 15 -17.97 -9.62 0.63
C TRP A 15 -17.29 -10.54 1.65
N ILE A 16 -16.97 -11.77 1.25
CA ILE A 16 -16.31 -12.77 2.11
C ILE A 16 -14.91 -13.16 1.63
N ASN A 17 -14.40 -12.53 0.56
CA ASN A 17 -13.12 -12.88 -0.07
C ASN A 17 -11.94 -12.01 0.41
N CYS A 18 -12.01 -11.48 1.63
CA CYS A 18 -11.07 -10.47 2.13
C CYS A 18 -9.61 -10.94 2.21
N SER A 19 -9.38 -12.24 2.41
CA SER A 19 -8.02 -12.81 2.48
C SER A 19 -7.32 -12.82 1.13
N HIS A 20 -8.07 -13.03 0.05
CA HIS A 20 -7.53 -13.00 -1.30
C HIS A 20 -7.50 -11.58 -1.87
N GLN A 21 -8.60 -10.83 -1.71
CA GLN A 21 -8.74 -9.44 -2.18
C GLN A 21 -9.60 -8.64 -1.18
N GLY A 22 -8.94 -7.83 -0.36
CA GLY A 22 -9.62 -6.85 0.48
C GLY A 22 -10.23 -5.75 -0.37
N ALA A 23 -11.43 -5.29 -0.02
CA ALA A 23 -11.99 -4.09 -0.64
C ALA A 23 -11.13 -2.86 -0.28
N LEU A 24 -10.90 -1.97 -1.23
CA LEU A 24 -10.22 -0.70 -0.94
C LEU A 24 -11.14 0.19 -0.09
N PRO A 25 -10.66 0.76 1.02
CA PRO A 25 -11.41 1.78 1.75
C PRO A 25 -11.39 3.11 0.98
N PRO A 26 -12.40 4.01 1.14
CA PRO A 26 -12.48 5.28 0.41
C PRO A 26 -11.22 6.14 0.50
N VAL A 27 -10.59 6.21 1.68
CA VAL A 27 -9.33 6.95 1.87
C VAL A 27 -8.17 6.43 1.00
N ALA A 28 -8.15 5.13 0.70
CA ALA A 28 -7.15 4.56 -0.21
C ALA A 28 -7.48 4.89 -1.67
N VAL A 29 -8.77 4.95 -2.04
CA VAL A 29 -9.20 5.37 -3.37
C VAL A 29 -8.79 6.81 -3.63
N GLU A 30 -9.05 7.73 -2.70
CA GLU A 30 -8.65 9.14 -2.79
C GLU A 30 -7.13 9.30 -2.98
N ALA A 31 -6.33 8.54 -2.22
CA ALA A 31 -4.88 8.55 -2.34
C ALA A 31 -4.39 8.01 -3.69
N VAL A 32 -5.04 6.98 -4.23
CA VAL A 32 -4.72 6.44 -5.57
C VAL A 32 -5.05 7.47 -6.65
N GLU A 33 -6.21 8.13 -6.57
CA GLU A 33 -6.60 9.18 -7.51
C GLU A 33 -5.62 10.36 -7.48
N GLU A 34 -5.13 10.73 -6.29
CA GLU A 34 -4.06 11.73 -6.17
C GLU A 34 -2.76 11.29 -6.85
N ALA A 35 -2.33 10.06 -6.59
CA ALA A 35 -1.13 9.51 -7.23
C ALA A 35 -1.27 9.45 -8.76
N ILE A 36 -2.45 9.14 -9.27
CA ILE A 36 -2.76 9.18 -10.71
C ILE A 36 -2.58 10.60 -11.25
N ARG A 37 -3.08 11.63 -10.56
CA ARG A 37 -2.89 13.04 -10.97
C ARG A 37 -1.41 13.43 -11.03
N TRP A 38 -0.59 12.96 -10.08
CA TRP A 38 0.86 13.18 -10.12
C TRP A 38 1.52 12.50 -11.33
N LYS A 39 1.03 11.32 -11.74
CA LYS A 39 1.55 10.60 -12.91
C LYS A 39 1.07 11.18 -14.24
N GLN A 40 -0.14 11.73 -14.30
CA GLN A 40 -0.67 12.45 -15.48
C GLN A 40 0.07 13.77 -15.72
N ALA A 41 0.51 14.44 -14.65
CA ALA A 41 1.26 15.68 -14.68
C ALA A 41 2.58 15.51 -13.90
N PRO A 42 3.63 14.91 -14.50
CA PRO A 42 4.84 14.49 -13.77
C PRO A 42 5.58 15.59 -13.00
N PHE A 43 5.43 16.85 -13.40
CA PHE A 43 5.97 18.00 -12.66
C PHE A 43 5.34 18.18 -11.26
N ASN A 44 4.19 17.57 -11.00
CA ASN A 44 3.59 17.48 -9.66
C ASN A 44 4.21 16.37 -8.81
N LEU A 45 4.89 15.37 -9.40
CA LEU A 45 5.58 14.32 -8.67
C LEU A 45 6.97 14.84 -8.23
N THR A 46 6.98 15.63 -7.16
CA THR A 46 8.23 16.14 -6.58
C THR A 46 9.09 15.02 -5.99
N SER A 47 10.39 15.27 -5.82
CA SER A 47 11.29 14.34 -5.15
C SER A 47 10.83 14.01 -3.73
N ASP A 48 10.29 14.99 -3.00
CA ASP A 48 9.74 14.80 -1.66
C ASP A 48 8.57 13.81 -1.70
N ARG A 49 7.57 14.03 -2.57
CA ARG A 49 6.44 13.10 -2.74
C ARG A 49 6.90 11.69 -3.11
N PHE A 50 7.90 11.59 -4.00
CA PHE A 50 8.44 10.30 -4.43
C PHE A 50 9.14 9.53 -3.30
N THR A 51 9.77 10.23 -2.35
CA THR A 51 10.57 9.63 -1.28
C THR A 51 9.81 9.45 0.03
N GLU A 52 8.96 10.41 0.39
CA GLU A 52 8.19 10.42 1.63
C GLU A 52 7.10 9.35 1.65
N VAL A 53 6.37 9.15 0.54
CA VAL A 53 5.27 8.17 0.49
C VAL A 53 5.79 6.76 0.81
N PRO A 54 6.86 6.25 0.16
CA PRO A 54 7.47 4.98 0.56
C PRO A 54 8.01 4.97 1.99
N ALA A 55 8.58 6.07 2.48
CA ALA A 55 9.16 6.15 3.82
C ALA A 55 8.08 6.00 4.91
N VAL A 56 6.97 6.74 4.78
CA VAL A 56 5.82 6.68 5.69
C VAL A 56 5.18 5.28 5.65
N LEU A 57 5.05 4.68 4.47
CA LEU A 57 4.53 3.32 4.33
C LEU A 57 5.42 2.29 5.05
N ARG A 58 6.74 2.33 4.83
CA ARG A 58 7.68 1.45 5.54
C ARG A 58 7.57 1.61 7.06
N GLN A 59 7.52 2.83 7.56
CA GLN A 59 7.41 3.09 9.01
C GLN A 59 6.09 2.56 9.58
N THR A 60 5.00 2.70 8.83
CA THR A 60 3.67 2.23 9.25
C THR A 60 3.61 0.70 9.31
N LEU A 61 4.16 0.01 8.29
CA LEU A 61 4.26 -1.44 8.26
C LEU A 61 5.18 -1.98 9.35
N ALA A 62 6.34 -1.35 9.56
CA ALA A 62 7.28 -1.70 10.62
C ALA A 62 6.59 -1.73 12.00
N ARG A 63 5.83 -0.68 12.32
CA ARG A 63 5.03 -0.61 13.55
C ARG A 63 3.94 -1.68 13.62
N LEU A 64 3.30 -2.02 12.49
CA LEU A 64 2.24 -3.02 12.45
C LEU A 64 2.73 -4.42 12.84
N ILE A 65 3.95 -4.77 12.44
CA ILE A 65 4.53 -6.12 12.66
C ILE A 65 5.61 -6.15 13.75
N GLY A 66 5.94 -5.01 14.37
CA GLY A 66 6.97 -4.91 15.41
C GLY A 66 8.41 -5.01 14.90
N ALA A 67 8.69 -4.52 13.68
CA ALA A 67 10.02 -4.50 13.07
C ALA A 67 10.62 -3.07 13.01
N ASP A 68 11.88 -2.94 12.58
CA ASP A 68 12.46 -1.64 12.24
C ASP A 68 12.12 -1.22 10.80
N GLN A 69 12.04 0.08 10.53
CA GLN A 69 11.76 0.61 9.19
C GLN A 69 12.75 0.13 8.12
N LYS A 70 14.03 -0.03 8.50
CA LYS A 70 15.11 -0.50 7.62
C LYS A 70 14.95 -1.96 7.18
N ASP A 71 14.17 -2.75 7.93
CA ASP A 71 13.91 -4.16 7.65
C ASP A 71 12.70 -4.35 6.71
N ILE A 72 12.02 -3.25 6.34
CA ILE A 72 10.85 -3.29 5.45
C ILE A 72 11.25 -3.03 4.01
N VAL A 73 11.15 -4.06 3.18
CA VAL A 73 11.24 -3.95 1.72
C VAL A 73 9.83 -3.86 1.13
N LEU A 74 9.58 -2.87 0.27
CA LEU A 74 8.32 -2.74 -0.46
C LEU A 74 8.42 -3.49 -1.78
N ALA A 75 7.66 -4.58 -1.93
CA ALA A 75 7.59 -5.41 -3.13
C ALA A 75 6.19 -5.35 -3.76
N ASN A 76 6.07 -5.78 -5.02
CA ASN A 76 4.81 -5.73 -5.77
C ASN A 76 3.83 -6.87 -5.41
N SER A 77 4.33 -7.97 -4.84
CA SER A 77 3.54 -9.13 -4.43
C SER A 77 4.26 -10.00 -3.42
N ALA A 78 3.53 -10.90 -2.74
CA ALA A 78 4.12 -11.89 -1.84
C ALA A 78 5.10 -12.82 -2.57
N SER A 79 4.71 -13.36 -3.73
CA SER A 79 5.57 -14.26 -4.52
C SER A 79 6.85 -13.56 -5.00
N TYR A 80 6.75 -12.30 -5.42
CA TYR A 80 7.93 -11.53 -5.81
C TYR A 80 8.85 -11.24 -4.61
N GLY A 81 8.25 -10.93 -3.45
CA GLY A 81 8.98 -10.77 -2.19
C GLY A 81 9.82 -11.99 -1.80
N LEU A 82 9.33 -13.20 -2.06
CA LEU A 82 10.07 -14.44 -1.81
C LEU A 82 11.24 -14.65 -2.78
N HIS A 83 11.19 -14.07 -3.98
CA HIS A 83 12.24 -14.22 -4.98
C HIS A 83 13.43 -13.27 -4.73
N LEU A 84 13.16 -12.06 -4.24
CA LEU A 84 14.15 -10.99 -4.03
C LEU A 84 15.43 -11.42 -3.29
N PRO A 85 15.38 -12.12 -2.13
CA PRO A 85 16.59 -12.56 -1.43
C PRO A 85 17.42 -13.58 -2.23
N ASN A 86 16.80 -14.26 -3.19
CA ASN A 86 17.44 -15.31 -3.97
C ASN A 86 18.22 -14.76 -5.18
N ASP A 87 17.98 -13.50 -5.55
CA ASP A 87 18.62 -12.80 -6.68
C ASP A 87 19.73 -11.83 -6.25
N THR A 88 19.88 -11.56 -4.95
CA THR A 88 21.02 -10.78 -4.42
C THR A 88 22.27 -11.65 -4.34
N PRO A 89 23.40 -11.28 -4.99
CA PRO A 89 24.64 -12.02 -4.86
C PRO A 89 25.08 -12.05 -3.39
N ARG A 90 25.44 -13.24 -2.92
CA ARG A 90 26.00 -13.47 -1.58
C ARG A 90 27.38 -12.83 -1.41
#